data_AF-A0A559IXA3-F1
#
_entry.id   AF-A0A559IXA3-F1
#
_cell.length_a   1.000
_cell.length_b   1.000
_cell.length_c   1.000
_cell.angle_alpha   90.00
_cell.angle_beta   90.00
_cell.angle_gamma   90.00
#
_symmetry.space_group_name_H-M   'P 1'
#
loop_
_entity.id
_entity.type
_entity.pdbx_description
1 polymer ?
#
loop_
_entity_poly.entity_id
_entity_poly.type
_entity_poly.pdbx_seq_one_letter_code
_entity_poly.pdbx_strand_id
1 'polypeptide(L)'
;MAWETFLAEATDVFVAKDTDYESRFMRALIHYNSKRGYEAARTIWAWEVEKKLDRCRTWVKRGDLQVKGEGVHDSVIDAFNYTVQWILYMNSSRRKENPIDQLNEANFYSLAAGYQVDDWVNFWANNGLLDLTDQVDKSVALLIANVMTIGSSETLQRRS
;
A
#
# COMPACT_ATOMS: atom_id res chain seq x y z
N MET A 1 -9.01 -2.43 17.84
CA MET A 1 -9.77 -1.16 17.77
C MET A 1 -9.22 -0.15 16.75
N ALA A 2 -7.92 0.12 16.65
CA ALA A 2 -7.44 1.07 15.62
C ALA A 2 -7.01 0.42 14.29
N TRP A 3 -6.34 -0.73 14.32
CA TRP A 3 -6.00 -1.51 13.12
C TRP A 3 -7.22 -1.92 12.30
N GLU A 4 -8.29 -2.38 12.97
CA GLU A 4 -9.56 -2.75 12.32
C GLU A 4 -10.20 -1.56 11.61
N THR A 5 -10.08 -0.35 12.19
CA THR A 5 -10.60 0.88 11.59
C THR A 5 -9.80 1.24 10.33
N PHE A 6 -8.47 1.16 10.39
CA PHE A 6 -7.62 1.34 9.21
C PHE A 6 -7.93 0.32 8.12
N LEU A 7 -8.11 -0.96 8.49
CA LEU A 7 -8.45 -2.02 7.53
C LEU A 7 -9.80 -1.79 6.84
N ALA A 8 -10.81 -1.36 7.58
CA ALA A 8 -12.11 -1.02 7.01
C ALA A 8 -11.96 0.12 5.99
N GLU A 9 -11.27 1.20 6.36
CA GLU A 9 -11.03 2.34 5.49
C GLU A 9 -10.22 1.95 4.23
N ALA A 10 -9.15 1.18 4.40
CA ALA A 10 -8.34 0.71 3.28
C ALA A 10 -9.15 -0.16 2.31
N THR A 11 -10.04 -0.99 2.84
CA THR A 11 -10.96 -1.83 2.06
C THR A 11 -11.98 -0.98 1.30
N ASP A 12 -12.59 0.03 1.94
CA ASP A 12 -13.51 0.97 1.28
C ASP A 12 -12.82 1.72 0.14
N VAL A 13 -11.61 2.22 0.37
CA VAL A 13 -10.79 2.89 -0.66
C VAL A 13 -10.43 1.93 -1.80
N PHE A 14 -10.12 0.67 -1.48
CA PHE A 14 -9.88 -0.36 -2.48
C PHE A 14 -11.11 -0.58 -3.35
N VAL A 15 -12.28 -0.84 -2.76
CA VAL A 15 -13.53 -1.12 -3.50
C VAL A 15 -13.90 0.06 -4.40
N ALA A 16 -13.81 1.29 -3.88
CA ALA A 16 -14.08 2.50 -4.66
C ALA A 16 -13.13 2.62 -5.87
N LYS A 17 -11.82 2.53 -5.64
CA LYS A 17 -10.81 2.69 -6.72
C LYS A 17 -10.82 1.53 -7.71
N ASP A 18 -11.03 0.30 -7.25
CA ASP A 18 -11.08 -0.85 -8.14
C ASP A 18 -12.24 -0.74 -9.13
N THR A 19 -13.40 -0.26 -8.65
CA THR A 19 -14.57 0.04 -9.47
C THR A 19 -14.28 1.20 -10.44
N ASP A 20 -13.84 2.35 -9.93
CA ASP A 20 -13.63 3.57 -10.72
C ASP A 20 -12.55 3.42 -11.80
N TYR A 21 -11.54 2.59 -11.53
CA TYR A 21 -10.42 2.36 -12.44
C TYR A 21 -10.47 0.99 -13.12
N GLU A 22 -11.57 0.24 -13.04
CA GLU A 22 -11.76 -1.07 -13.66
C GLU A 22 -10.60 -2.06 -13.40
N SER A 23 -10.14 -2.11 -12.15
CA SER A 23 -8.99 -2.92 -11.71
C SER A 23 -7.69 -2.67 -12.48
N ARG A 24 -7.45 -1.41 -12.92
CA ARG A 24 -6.30 -1.02 -13.76
C ARG A 24 -4.96 -1.49 -13.21
N PHE A 25 -4.72 -1.41 -11.90
CA PHE A 25 -3.46 -1.84 -11.30
C PHE A 25 -3.25 -3.35 -11.47
N MET A 26 -4.25 -4.18 -11.11
CA MET A 26 -4.18 -5.63 -11.30
C MET A 26 -4.00 -6.01 -12.77
N ARG A 27 -4.72 -5.34 -13.69
CA ARG A 27 -4.55 -5.55 -15.13
C ARG A 27 -3.14 -5.21 -15.59
N ALA A 28 -2.53 -4.16 -15.05
CA ALA A 28 -1.14 -3.80 -15.36
C ALA A 28 -0.18 -4.91 -14.90
N LEU A 29 -0.32 -5.43 -13.68
CA LEU A 29 0.52 -6.54 -13.19
C LEU A 29 0.44 -7.76 -14.11
N ILE A 30 -0.78 -8.17 -14.48
CA ILE A 30 -1.01 -9.28 -15.40
C ILE A 30 -0.38 -9.00 -16.77
N HIS A 31 -0.61 -7.81 -17.32
CA HIS A 31 -0.09 -7.41 -18.62
C HIS A 31 1.44 -7.46 -18.65
N TYR A 32 2.11 -6.79 -17.72
CA TYR A 32 3.57 -6.73 -17.67
C TYR A 32 4.19 -8.10 -17.42
N ASN A 33 3.58 -8.92 -16.56
CA ASN A 33 4.03 -10.30 -16.39
C ASN A 33 3.91 -11.11 -17.69
N SER A 34 2.78 -11.02 -18.40
CA SER A 34 2.58 -11.74 -19.66
C SER A 34 3.56 -11.34 -20.76
N LYS A 35 4.04 -10.09 -20.75
CA LYS A 35 4.92 -9.53 -21.78
C LYS A 35 6.41 -9.65 -21.44
N ARG A 36 6.77 -9.54 -20.16
CA ARG A 36 8.15 -9.32 -19.71
C ARG A 36 8.52 -10.15 -18.47
N GLY A 37 7.62 -11.02 -17.99
CA GLY A 37 7.84 -11.91 -16.86
C GLY A 37 7.65 -11.25 -15.50
N TYR A 38 7.84 -12.07 -14.47
CA TYR A 38 7.52 -11.75 -13.07
C TYR A 38 8.20 -10.47 -12.58
N GLU A 39 9.48 -10.28 -12.90
CA GLU A 39 10.25 -9.10 -12.47
C GLU A 39 9.63 -7.80 -13.00
N ALA A 40 9.08 -7.80 -14.22
CA ALA A 40 8.42 -6.60 -14.74
C ALA A 40 7.16 -6.24 -13.95
N ALA A 41 6.36 -7.24 -13.55
CA ALA A 41 5.21 -7.01 -12.69
C ALA A 41 5.63 -6.57 -11.28
N ARG A 42 6.69 -7.18 -10.73
CA ARG A 42 7.30 -6.77 -9.45
C ARG A 42 7.76 -5.31 -9.50
N THR A 43 8.40 -4.87 -10.58
CA THR A 43 8.80 -3.48 -10.78
C THR A 43 7.61 -2.53 -10.81
N ILE A 44 6.51 -2.88 -11.47
CA ILE A 44 5.29 -2.05 -11.49
C ILE A 44 4.72 -1.89 -10.08
N TRP A 45 4.60 -2.97 -9.32
CA TRP A 45 4.16 -2.90 -7.92
C TRP A 45 5.11 -2.04 -7.07
N ALA A 46 6.41 -2.32 -7.13
CA ALA A 46 7.43 -1.60 -6.38
C ALA A 46 7.37 -0.09 -6.68
N TRP A 47 7.23 0.29 -7.95
CA TRP A 47 7.15 1.68 -8.37
C TRP A 47 5.88 2.39 -7.87
N GLU A 48 4.72 1.73 -7.89
CA GLU A 48 3.48 2.29 -7.33
C GLU A 48 3.59 2.52 -5.82
N VAL A 49 4.19 1.57 -5.08
CA VAL A 49 4.41 1.72 -3.64
C VAL A 49 5.47 2.79 -3.34
N GLU A 50 6.59 2.80 -4.06
CA GLU A 50 7.69 3.76 -3.85
C GLU A 50 7.21 5.21 -4.02
N LYS A 51 6.38 5.49 -5.02
CA LYS A 51 5.76 6.83 -5.18
C LYS A 51 5.00 7.30 -3.94
N LYS A 52 4.36 6.37 -3.22
CA LYS A 52 3.58 6.67 -2.01
C LYS A 52 4.50 6.80 -0.79
N LEU A 53 5.50 5.94 -0.66
CA LEU A 53 6.52 6.04 0.38
C LEU A 53 7.36 7.31 0.24
N ASP A 54 7.67 7.76 -0.97
CA ASP A 54 8.39 9.01 -1.23
C ASP A 54 7.63 10.25 -0.78
N ARG A 55 6.31 10.21 -0.78
CA ARG A 55 5.48 11.27 -0.19
C ARG A 55 5.62 11.26 1.33
N CYS A 56 5.58 10.09 1.96
CA CYS A 56 5.86 9.96 3.39
C CYS A 56 7.27 10.46 3.73
N ARG A 57 8.29 10.12 2.94
CA ARG A 57 9.67 10.66 3.08
C ARG A 57 9.71 12.18 2.95
N THR A 58 8.99 12.72 1.98
CA THR A 58 8.89 14.17 1.75
C THR A 58 8.27 14.86 2.95
N TRP A 59 7.17 14.32 3.49
CA TRP A 59 6.54 14.81 4.70
C TRP A 59 7.49 14.77 5.90
N VAL A 60 8.15 13.63 6.16
CA VAL A 60 9.13 13.50 7.24
C VAL A 60 10.26 14.53 7.12
N LYS A 61 10.76 14.78 5.90
CA LYS A 61 11.87 15.71 5.65
C LYS A 61 11.47 17.18 5.73
N ARG A 62 10.29 17.53 5.25
CA ARG A 62 9.89 18.93 5.00
C ARG A 62 8.75 19.42 5.89
N GLY A 63 8.00 18.52 6.51
CA GLY A 63 6.81 18.83 7.30
C GLY A 63 5.59 19.24 6.47
N ASP A 64 5.65 19.14 5.13
CA ASP A 64 4.55 19.49 4.23
C ASP A 64 4.59 18.65 2.94
N LEU A 65 3.41 18.43 2.33
CA LEU A 65 3.24 17.78 1.03
C LEU A 65 2.89 18.82 -0.03
N GLN A 66 3.64 18.84 -1.13
CA GLN A 66 3.37 19.76 -2.25
C GLN A 66 2.25 19.28 -3.20
N VAL A 67 1.55 18.20 -2.85
CA VAL A 67 0.50 17.60 -3.69
C VAL A 67 -0.87 17.97 -3.13
N LYS A 68 -1.64 18.75 -3.90
CA LYS A 68 -2.98 19.19 -3.49
C LYS A 68 -3.93 18.00 -3.41
N GLY A 69 -4.52 17.78 -2.23
CA GLY A 69 -5.60 16.82 -2.02
C GLY A 69 -5.16 15.37 -1.72
N GLU A 70 -3.87 15.10 -1.52
CA GLU A 70 -3.40 13.81 -1.02
C GLU A 70 -2.55 14.03 0.23
N GLY A 71 -3.01 13.49 1.36
CA GLY A 71 -2.31 13.49 2.63
C GLY A 71 -1.34 12.32 2.79
N VAL A 72 -0.63 12.32 3.92
CA VAL A 72 0.17 11.16 4.36
C VAL A 72 -0.73 9.94 4.53
N HIS A 73 -1.89 10.12 5.18
CA HIS A 73 -2.86 9.05 5.44
C HIS A 73 -3.29 8.34 4.14
N ASP A 74 -3.69 9.11 3.13
CA ASP A 74 -4.07 8.60 1.80
C ASP A 74 -2.90 7.86 1.14
N SER A 75 -1.68 8.37 1.29
CA SER A 75 -0.48 7.75 0.73
C SER A 75 -0.18 6.40 1.40
N VAL A 76 -0.37 6.29 2.72
CA VAL A 76 -0.22 5.02 3.44
C VAL A 76 -1.28 4.00 3.01
N ILE A 77 -2.55 4.43 2.90
CA ILE A 77 -3.63 3.55 2.42
C ILE A 77 -3.35 3.05 1.00
N ASP A 78 -2.90 3.92 0.09
CA ASP A 78 -2.58 3.51 -1.28
C ASP A 78 -1.40 2.53 -1.34
N ALA A 79 -0.32 2.81 -0.60
CA ALA A 79 0.82 1.90 -0.52
C ALA A 79 0.40 0.52 0.01
N PHE A 80 -0.46 0.51 1.03
CA PHE A 80 -1.05 -0.69 1.59
C PHE A 80 -1.89 -1.45 0.56
N ASN A 81 -2.85 -0.78 -0.08
CA ASN A 81 -3.75 -1.38 -1.08
C ASN A 81 -2.99 -1.99 -2.27
N TYR A 82 -1.96 -1.31 -2.77
CA TYR A 82 -1.10 -1.87 -3.83
C TYR A 82 -0.35 -3.12 -3.37
N THR A 83 0.04 -3.17 -2.10
CA THR A 83 0.76 -4.31 -1.54
C THR A 83 -0.15 -5.51 -1.32
N VAL A 84 -1.37 -5.31 -0.81
CA VAL A 84 -2.38 -6.37 -0.71
C VAL A 84 -2.71 -6.94 -2.09
N GLN A 85 -2.95 -6.07 -3.08
CA GLN A 85 -3.21 -6.50 -4.47
C GLN A 85 -2.04 -7.27 -5.07
N TRP A 86 -0.80 -6.87 -4.78
CA TRP A 86 0.40 -7.61 -5.20
C TRP A 86 0.48 -9.00 -4.59
N ILE A 87 0.23 -9.14 -3.29
CA ILE A 87 0.23 -10.45 -2.61
C ILE A 87 -0.89 -11.33 -3.18
N LEU A 88 -2.08 -10.77 -3.42
CA LEU A 88 -3.18 -11.47 -4.06
C LEU A 88 -2.77 -11.96 -5.45
N TYR A 89 -2.21 -11.08 -6.28
CA TYR A 89 -1.67 -11.41 -7.59
C TYR A 89 -0.64 -12.55 -7.55
N MET A 90 0.33 -12.49 -6.63
CA MET A 90 1.32 -13.55 -6.46
C MET A 90 0.68 -14.88 -6.09
N ASN A 91 -0.27 -14.86 -5.15
CA ASN A 91 -0.97 -16.05 -4.69
C ASN A 91 -1.79 -16.69 -5.80
N SER A 92 -2.58 -15.91 -6.54
CA SER A 92 -3.35 -16.39 -7.70
C SER A 92 -2.44 -16.94 -8.78
N SER A 93 -1.34 -16.24 -9.10
CA SER A 93 -0.36 -16.69 -10.10
C SER A 93 0.27 -18.03 -9.73
N ARG A 94 0.63 -18.24 -8.46
CA ARG A 94 1.18 -19.51 -7.96
C ARG A 94 0.17 -20.66 -8.03
N ARG A 95 -1.11 -20.37 -7.78
CA ARG A 95 -2.21 -21.33 -7.89
C ARG A 95 -2.72 -21.54 -9.32
N LYS A 96 -2.21 -20.77 -10.29
CA LYS A 96 -2.68 -20.74 -11.69
C LYS A 96 -4.16 -20.30 -11.81
N GLU A 97 -4.59 -19.46 -10.89
CA GLU A 97 -5.91 -18.80 -10.92
C GLU A 97 -5.79 -17.44 -11.62
N ASN A 98 -6.88 -16.97 -12.22
CA ASN A 98 -6.93 -15.62 -12.78
C ASN A 98 -6.99 -14.59 -11.63
N PRO A 99 -5.98 -13.69 -11.50
CA PRO A 99 -5.95 -12.73 -10.39
C PRO A 99 -7.12 -11.75 -10.37
N ILE A 100 -7.71 -11.42 -11.53
CA ILE A 100 -8.90 -10.55 -11.60
C ILE A 100 -10.09 -11.20 -10.92
N ASP A 101 -10.30 -12.50 -11.15
CA ASP A 101 -11.44 -13.22 -10.55
C ASP A 101 -11.27 -13.36 -9.03
N GLN A 102 -10.03 -13.30 -8.55
CA GLN A 102 -9.71 -13.33 -7.12
C GLN A 102 -9.75 -11.95 -6.47
N LEU A 103 -9.73 -10.86 -7.25
CA LEU A 103 -9.74 -9.50 -6.74
C LEU A 103 -11.17 -9.05 -6.41
N ASN A 104 -11.59 -9.32 -5.18
CA ASN A 104 -12.87 -8.88 -4.62
C ASN A 104 -12.67 -8.45 -3.16
N GLU A 105 -13.65 -7.74 -2.62
CA GLU A 105 -13.62 -7.20 -1.24
C GLU A 105 -13.31 -8.27 -0.19
N ALA A 106 -13.99 -9.42 -0.25
CA ALA A 106 -13.82 -10.48 0.74
C ALA A 106 -12.40 -11.08 0.73
N ASN A 107 -11.86 -11.35 -0.46
CA ASN A 107 -10.50 -11.87 -0.62
C ASN A 107 -9.45 -10.81 -0.24
N PHE A 108 -9.68 -9.56 -0.62
CA PHE A 108 -8.81 -8.44 -0.23
C PHE A 108 -8.76 -8.31 1.29
N TYR A 109 -9.92 -8.20 1.94
CA TYR A 109 -10.02 -8.03 3.39
C TYR A 109 -9.42 -9.24 4.12
N SER A 110 -9.76 -10.46 3.71
CA SER A 110 -9.24 -11.67 4.35
C SER A 110 -7.72 -11.77 4.25
N LEU A 111 -7.13 -11.34 3.13
CA LEU A 111 -5.69 -11.30 2.97
C LEU A 111 -5.06 -10.20 3.82
N ALA A 112 -5.63 -9.00 3.80
CA ALA A 112 -5.19 -7.84 4.55
C ALA A 112 -5.20 -8.08 6.07
N ALA A 113 -6.29 -8.66 6.59
CA ALA A 113 -6.48 -8.96 8.00
C ALA A 113 -5.59 -10.10 8.53
N GLY A 114 -5.01 -10.91 7.64
CA GLY A 114 -4.11 -12.01 8.00
C GLY A 114 -2.74 -11.57 8.51
N TYR A 115 -2.44 -10.28 8.46
CA TYR A 115 -1.16 -9.67 8.85
C TYR A 115 -1.37 -8.55 9.87
N GLN A 116 -0.34 -8.32 10.69
CA GLN A 116 -0.28 -7.18 11.60
C GLN A 116 0.48 -6.01 10.98
N VAL A 117 0.38 -4.83 11.58
CA VAL A 117 1.04 -3.60 11.11
C VAL A 117 2.54 -3.79 10.88
N ASP A 118 3.24 -4.42 11.83
CA ASP A 118 4.67 -4.67 11.71
C ASP A 118 5.01 -5.60 10.55
N ASP A 119 4.13 -6.55 10.20
CA ASP A 119 4.35 -7.43 9.05
C ASP A 119 4.36 -6.64 7.75
N TRP A 120 3.51 -5.62 7.61
CA TRP A 120 3.45 -4.76 6.43
C TRP A 120 4.69 -3.88 6.29
N VAL A 121 5.15 -3.28 7.40
CA VAL A 121 6.38 -2.49 7.42
C VAL A 121 7.59 -3.37 7.07
N ASN A 122 7.67 -4.56 7.68
CA ASN A 122 8.72 -5.54 7.39
C ASN A 122 8.65 -6.03 5.95
N PHE A 123 7.45 -6.16 5.36
CA PHE A 123 7.29 -6.54 3.96
C PHE A 123 7.95 -5.52 3.03
N TRP A 124 7.74 -4.23 3.24
CA TRP A 124 8.40 -3.19 2.44
C TRP A 124 9.90 -3.14 2.67
N ALA A 125 10.36 -3.29 3.91
CA ALA A 125 11.79 -3.35 4.21
C ALA A 125 12.49 -4.54 3.52
N ASN A 126 11.90 -5.74 3.63
CA ASN A 126 12.44 -6.96 3.01
C ASN A 126 12.42 -6.92 1.47
N ASN A 127 11.60 -6.04 0.88
CA ASN A 127 11.57 -5.82 -0.56
C ASN A 127 12.45 -4.64 -1.02
N GLY A 128 13.22 -4.02 -0.10
CA GLY A 128 14.10 -2.90 -0.40
C GLY A 128 13.38 -1.57 -0.64
N LEU A 129 12.11 -1.47 -0.25
CA LEU A 129 11.31 -0.25 -0.38
C LEU A 129 11.44 0.67 0.82
N LEU A 130 11.96 0.15 1.95
CA LEU A 130 12.37 0.91 3.13
C LEU A 130 13.75 0.42 3.57
N ASP A 131 14.68 1.35 3.81
CA ASP A 131 15.95 1.07 4.47
C ASP A 131 15.86 1.37 5.97
N LEU A 132 15.60 0.34 6.78
CA LEU A 132 15.49 0.51 8.23
C LEU A 132 16.84 0.77 8.92
N THR A 133 17.94 0.95 8.18
CA THR A 133 19.20 1.49 8.72
C THR A 133 19.26 3.02 8.58
N ASP A 134 18.60 3.57 7.56
CA ASP A 134 18.47 5.01 7.31
C ASP A 134 17.49 5.68 8.28
N GLN A 135 17.83 6.90 8.73
CA GLN A 135 17.05 7.59 9.75
C GLN A 135 15.70 8.12 9.24
N VAL A 136 15.63 8.51 7.96
CA VAL A 136 14.38 8.97 7.34
C VAL A 136 13.44 7.79 7.21
N ASP A 137 13.92 6.66 6.70
CA ASP A 137 13.09 5.48 6.47
C ASP A 137 12.62 4.83 7.79
N LYS A 138 13.42 4.87 8.87
CA LYS A 138 12.93 4.56 10.23
C LYS A 138 11.78 5.47 10.66
N SER A 139 11.88 6.77 10.39
CA SER A 139 10.85 7.75 10.74
C SER A 139 9.59 7.54 9.89
N VAL A 140 9.74 7.16 8.61
CA VAL A 140 8.63 6.76 7.74
C VAL A 140 7.96 5.48 8.24
N ALA A 141 8.73 4.47 8.65
CA ALA A 141 8.19 3.25 9.24
C ALA A 141 7.33 3.53 10.48
N LEU A 142 7.81 4.40 11.38
CA LEU A 142 7.05 4.85 12.55
C LEU A 142 5.79 5.63 12.16
N LEU A 143 5.89 6.52 11.16
CA LEU A 143 4.75 7.28 10.64
C LEU A 143 3.66 6.34 10.10
N ILE A 144 4.04 5.35 9.29
CA ILE A 144 3.11 4.37 8.74
C ILE A 144 2.47 3.54 9.86
N ALA A 145 3.27 3.03 10.79
CA ALA A 145 2.76 2.26 11.91
C ALA A 145 1.74 3.08 12.73
N ASN A 146 2.03 4.35 13.00
CA ASN A 146 1.08 5.25 13.67
C ASN A 146 -0.21 5.46 12.87
N VAL A 147 -0.12 5.68 11.55
CA VAL A 147 -1.31 5.81 10.68
C VAL A 147 -2.17 4.55 10.77
N MET A 148 -1.55 3.36 10.69
CA MET A 148 -2.24 2.07 10.74
C MET A 148 -2.80 1.71 12.13
N THR A 149 -2.24 2.28 13.22
CA THR A 149 -2.60 1.93 14.61
C THR A 149 -3.35 3.00 15.37
N ILE A 150 -3.55 4.20 14.81
CA ILE A 150 -4.28 5.27 15.49
C ILE A 150 -5.54 5.66 14.70
N GLY A 151 -5.57 5.36 13.39
CA GLY A 151 -6.61 5.90 12.49
C GLY A 151 -6.47 7.43 12.37
N SER A 152 -7.16 8.03 11.40
CA SER A 152 -7.10 9.47 11.11
C SER A 152 -7.75 10.32 12.22
N SER A 153 -7.13 10.36 13.41
CA SER A 153 -7.57 11.23 14.51
C SER A 153 -6.43 12.18 14.88
N GLU A 154 -6.48 13.38 14.30
CA GLU A 154 -5.94 14.64 14.85
C GLU A 154 -4.41 14.85 14.96
N THR A 155 -3.54 13.84 14.76
CA THR A 155 -2.10 14.04 15.03
C THR A 155 -1.30 14.74 13.92
N LEU A 156 -1.89 15.04 12.76
CA LEU A 156 -1.17 15.67 11.62
C LEU A 156 -1.68 17.07 11.22
N GLN A 157 -2.63 17.65 11.94
CA GLN A 157 -3.18 18.99 11.66
C GLN A 157 -2.52 20.16 12.42
N ARG A 158 -1.34 20.00 13.02
CA ARG A 158 -0.64 21.13 13.65
C ARG A 158 0.59 21.58 12.86
N ARG A 159 0.37 22.59 12.01
CA ARG A 159 1.12 23.86 11.93
C ARG A 159 0.61 24.68 10.72
N SER A 160 -0.53 25.34 10.91
CA SER A 160 -0.89 26.58 10.20
C SER A 160 -0.63 27.75 11.12
#